data_AF-A0A7C6YTP8-F1
#
_entry.id   AF-A0A7C6YTP8-F1
#
_cell.length_a   1.000
_cell.length_b   1.000
_cell.length_c   1.000
_cell.angle_alpha   90.00
_cell.angle_beta   90.00
_cell.angle_gamma   90.00
#
_symmetry.space_group_name_H-M   'P 1'
#
loop_
_entity.id
_entity.type
_entity.pdbx_description
1 polymer ?
#
loop_
_entity_poly.entity_id
_entity_poly.type
_entity_poly.pdbx_seq_one_letter_code
_entity_poly.pdbx_strand_id
1 'polypeptide(L)' 'MSVSEQLKILCVKLDISVAELARLFGRSPQAFSQKMKRESFTVNELKEIAEVAGCKYVGSFELPNGEKVEY' A
#
# COMPACT_ATOMS: atom_id res chain seq x y z
N MET A 1 3.14 11.65 -5.73
CA MET A 1 2.83 10.26 -6.09
C MET A 1 1.66 9.84 -5.24
N SER A 2 0.56 9.42 -5.84
CA SER A 2 -0.61 8.97 -5.09
C SER A 2 -0.41 7.57 -4.50
N VAL A 3 -1.07 7.26 -3.39
CA VAL A 3 -1.02 5.91 -2.79
C VAL A 3 -1.44 4.84 -3.80
N SER A 4 -2.45 5.15 -4.62
CA SER A 4 -2.93 4.28 -5.69
C SER A 4 -1.89 4.01 -6.77
N GLU A 5 -1.00 4.97 -7.08
CA GLU A 5 0.11 4.75 -8.00
C GLU A 5 1.18 3.86 -7.38
N GLN A 6 1.53 4.09 -6.10
CA GLN A 6 2.48 3.23 -5.39
C GLN A 6 1.99 1.78 -5.36
N LEU A 7 0.72 1.55 -5.08
CA LEU A 7 0.11 0.23 -5.09
C LEU A 7 0.13 -0.42 -6.48
N LYS A 8 -0.10 0.35 -7.55
CA LYS A 8 0.03 -0.17 -8.93
C LYS A 8 1.48 -0.58 -9.24
N ILE A 9 2.44 0.25 -8.86
CA ILE A 9 3.87 -0.06 -9.06
C ILE A 9 4.26 -1.29 -8.26
N LEU A 10 3.76 -1.43 -7.03
CA LEU A 10 3.95 -2.63 -6.21
C LEU A 10 3.43 -3.88 -6.94
N CYS A 11 2.21 -3.82 -7.49
CA CYS A 11 1.63 -4.91 -8.27
C CYS A 11 2.53 -5.30 -9.46
N VAL A 12 3.01 -4.31 -10.21
CA VAL A 12 3.93 -4.52 -11.35
C VAL A 12 5.26 -5.13 -10.90
N LYS A 13 5.81 -4.68 -9.77
CA LYS A 13 7.08 -5.22 -9.23
C LYS A 13 6.96 -6.66 -8.73
N LEU A 14 5.78 -7.03 -8.26
CA LEU A 14 5.48 -8.37 -7.75
C LEU A 14 4.94 -9.32 -8.82
N ASP A 15 4.81 -8.85 -10.07
CA ASP A 15 4.21 -9.60 -11.18
C ASP A 15 2.78 -10.09 -10.87
N ILE A 16 2.02 -9.33 -10.07
CA ILE A 16 0.63 -9.62 -9.71
C ILE A 16 -0.33 -8.57 -10.26
N SER A 17 -1.58 -8.95 -10.42
CA SER A 17 -2.64 -7.99 -10.75
C SER A 17 -3.15 -7.28 -9.50
N VAL A 18 -3.71 -6.08 -9.67
CA VAL A 18 -4.39 -5.35 -8.57
C VAL A 18 -5.53 -6.17 -7.97
N ALA A 19 -6.17 -7.03 -8.76
CA ALA A 19 -7.21 -7.93 -8.29
C ALA A 19 -6.65 -9.04 -7.38
N GLU A 20 -5.47 -9.57 -7.70
CA GLU A 20 -4.77 -10.54 -6.85
C GLU A 20 -4.33 -9.88 -5.54
N LEU A 21 -3.75 -8.67 -5.60
CA LEU A 21 -3.39 -7.91 -4.40
C LEU A 21 -4.61 -7.67 -3.50
N ALA A 22 -5.76 -7.30 -4.09
CA ALA A 22 -7.00 -7.13 -3.34
C ALA A 22 -7.45 -8.43 -2.66
N ARG A 23 -7.35 -9.57 -3.35
CA ARG A 23 -7.68 -10.90 -2.81
C ARG A 23 -6.75 -11.30 -1.68
N LEU A 24 -5.44 -11.07 -1.83
CA LEU A 24 -4.43 -11.30 -0.79
C LEU A 24 -4.72 -10.45 0.46
N PHE A 25 -5.12 -9.19 0.25
CA PHE A 25 -5.56 -8.29 1.31
C PHE A 25 -6.96 -8.65 1.90
N GLY A 26 -7.61 -9.71 1.42
CA GLY A 26 -8.92 -10.15 1.93
C GLY A 26 -10.10 -9.27 1.51
N ARG A 27 -9.96 -8.50 0.42
CA ARG A 27 -11.02 -7.63 -0.12
C ARG A 27 -11.39 -8.02 -1.55
N SER A 28 -12.61 -7.67 -1.95
CA SER A 28 -12.99 -7.81 -3.36
C SER A 28 -12.24 -6.79 -4.23
N PRO A 29 -11.87 -7.16 -5.48
CA PRO A 29 -11.22 -6.23 -6.42
C PRO A 29 -12.00 -4.93 -6.66
N GLN A 30 -13.34 -5.00 -6.63
CA GLN A 30 -14.21 -3.83 -6.74
C GLN A 30 -14.06 -2.87 -5.55
N ALA A 31 -14.11 -3.39 -4.31
CA ALA A 31 -13.96 -2.58 -3.12
C ALA A 31 -12.57 -1.91 -3.08
N PHE A 32 -11.53 -2.67 -3.43
CA PHE A 32 -10.16 -2.18 -3.49
C PHE A 32 -9.99 -1.08 -4.56
N SER A 33 -10.55 -1.29 -5.75
CA SER A 33 -10.52 -0.30 -6.84
C SER A 33 -11.28 0.98 -6.48
N GLN A 34 -12.42 0.87 -5.79
CA GLN A 34 -13.15 2.04 -5.30
C GLN A 34 -12.34 2.81 -4.25
N LYS A 35 -11.63 2.09 -3.38
CA LYS A 35 -10.75 2.69 -2.37
C LYS A 35 -9.54 3.40 -2.99
N MET A 36 -8.96 2.82 -4.03
CA MET A 36 -7.94 3.48 -4.87
C MET A 36 -8.44 4.77 -5.52
N LYS A 37 -9.67 4.79 -6.04
CA LYS A 37 -10.26 6.03 -6.59
C LYS A 37 -10.48 7.10 -5.54
N ARG A 38 -10.77 6.71 -4.29
CA ARG A 38 -10.99 7.62 -3.15
C ARG A 38 -9.70 7.99 -2.42
N GLU A 39 -8.57 7.37 -2.77
CA GLU A 39 -7.26 7.57 -2.10
C GLU A 39 -7.33 7.49 -0.57
N SER A 40 -8.18 6.59 -0.07
CA SER A 40 -8.58 6.52 1.36
C SER A 40 -7.92 5.36 2.11
N PHE A 41 -6.71 4.98 1.72
CA PHE A 41 -5.94 3.95 2.42
C PHE A 41 -5.30 4.53 3.67
N THR A 42 -5.47 3.81 4.78
CA THR A 42 -4.76 4.13 6.02
C THR A 42 -3.37 3.50 6.03
N VAL A 43 -2.47 4.03 6.86
CA VAL A 43 -1.11 3.47 7.04
C VAL A 43 -1.15 2.00 7.46
N ASN A 44 -2.08 1.62 8.34
CA ASN A 44 -2.25 0.23 8.76
C ASN A 44 -2.61 -0.68 7.59
N GLU A 45 -3.51 -0.24 6.71
CA GLU A 45 -3.84 -1.02 5.51
C GLU A 45 -2.65 -1.14 4.57
N LEU A 46 -1.83 -0.10 4.43
CA LEU A 46 -0.61 -0.18 3.61
C LEU A 46 0.40 -1.16 4.20
N LYS A 47 0.50 -1.24 5.53
CA LYS A 47 1.32 -2.24 6.23
C LYS A 47 0.79 -3.66 6.00
N GLU A 48 -0.52 -3.87 6.17
CA GLU A 48 -1.16 -5.18 5.92
C GLU A 48 -1.00 -5.60 4.45
N ILE A 49 -1.23 -4.69 3.50
CA ILE A 49 -1.02 -4.94 2.06
C ILE A 49 0.43 -5.32 1.80
N ALA A 50 1.39 -4.62 2.41
CA ALA A 50 2.81 -4.95 2.24
C ALA A 50 3.12 -6.34 2.82
N GLU A 51 2.61 -6.66 4.01
CA GLU A 51 2.81 -7.95 4.66
C GLU A 51 2.29 -9.12 3.80
N VAL A 52 1.05 -9.03 3.31
CA VAL A 52 0.48 -10.08 2.42
C VAL A 52 1.16 -10.13 1.05
N ALA A 53 1.75 -9.02 0.61
CA ALA A 53 2.49 -8.91 -0.64
C ALA A 53 3.97 -9.32 -0.50
N GLY A 54 4.42 -9.74 0.68
CA GLY A 54 5.81 -10.12 0.95
C GLY A 54 6.79 -8.95 0.94
N CYS A 55 6.31 -7.73 1.19
CA CYS A 55 7.07 -6.49 1.23
C CYS A 55 6.97 -5.81 2.60
N LYS A 56 7.84 -4.83 2.86
CA LYS A 56 7.76 -3.99 4.07
C LYS A 56 7.38 -2.57 3.69
N TYR A 57 6.27 -2.08 4.22
CA TYR A 57 5.93 -0.66 4.15
C TYR A 57 6.69 0.10 5.23
N VAL A 58 7.50 1.08 4.84
CA VAL A 58 8.25 1.95 5.76
C VAL A 58 7.79 3.39 5.52
N GLY A 59 6.97 3.90 6.44
CA GLY A 59 6.61 5.32 6.50
C GLY A 59 7.35 5.96 7.66
N SER A 60 8.34 6.80 7.36
CA SER A 60 9.11 7.53 8.38
C SER A 60 9.01 9.03 8.14
N PHE A 61 8.76 9.80 9.20
CA PHE A 61 8.93 11.25 9.19
C PHE A 61 10.39 11.57 9.49
N GLU A 62 11.07 12.23 8.57
CA GLU A 62 12.43 12.70 8.77
C GLU A 62 12.36 14.13 9.34
N LEU A 63 12.83 14.30 10.57
CA LEU A 63 12.94 15.61 11.21
C LEU A 63 14.16 16.37 10.67
N PRO A 64 14.15 17.71 10.70
CA PRO A 64 15.30 18.53 10.28
C PRO A 64 16.59 18.25 11.07
N ASN A 65 16.48 17.58 12.22
CA ASN A 65 17.61 17.17 13.05
C ASN A 65 18.20 15.80 12.64
N GLY A 66 17.67 15.15 11.60
CA GLY A 66 18.07 13.82 11.13
C GLY A 66 17.43 12.65 11.88
N GLU A 67 16.56 12.93 12.86
CA GLU A 67 15.80 11.92 13.58
C GLU A 67 14.66 11.39 12.71
N LYS A 68 14.43 10.07 12.73
CA LYS A 68 13.35 9.42 11.98
C LYS A 68 12.30 8.92 12.95
N VAL A 69 11.07 9.39 12.79
CA VAL A 69 9.91 8.90 13.53
C VAL A 69 9.16 7.94 12.64
N GLU A 70 9.24 6.65 12.97
CA GLU A 70 8.43 5.59 12.37
C GLU A 70 7.13 5.42 13.19
N TYR A 71 5.99 5.22 12.51
CA TYR A 71 4.71 4.85 13.11
C TYR A 71 4.59 3.33 13.24
#